data_AF-A0A8C6APV3-F1
#
_entry.id   AF-A0A8C6APV3-F1
#
_cell.length_a   1.000
_cell.length_b   1.000
_cell.length_c   1.000
_cell.angle_alpha   90.00
_cell.angle_beta   90.00
_cell.angle_gamma   90.00
#
_symmetry.space_group_name_H-M   'P 1'
#
loop_
_entity.id
_entity.type
_entity.pdbx_description
1 polymer ?
#
loop_
_entity_poly.entity_id
_entity_poly.type
_entity_poly.pdbx_seq_one_letter_code
_entity_poly.pdbx_strand_id
1 'polypeptide(L)'
;MKCLVLLLCLAQLCGCHSVPHGPILGNREPACDDPETEQAALAAVDYINKHLPHGFKHILNQIDSVKVWPRRPTGEVFDLEIDTLETTCHVLDPTPLANCSVRQLKEHAVEGDCDFNVLKQDGEFSVLSAKCDSSPDSAEDVHKMCPDCPLLAPLNDSRVVHAVEAALAAFNAQKNGSYFQLVEISRAQLVPLSASVSVEFAVAATDCVAKEVVDPAKCNLLAEKQYGFCKGTVTEKVAGGEDVAVACTVFQTQPVLPQPQPDGAEAGPLTTAPGSARPALSPAGQPAASLVVGPRAVAAPPTHYDLRHAFSGVASVESASGEAFHVGKTPKVAQPSIPAPEGPVPVVRPCPGRIRHFKI
;
A
#
# COMPACT_ATOMS: atom_id res chain seq x y z
N MET A 1 -67.44 -19.78 29.33
CA MET A 1 -66.25 -20.14 28.54
C MET A 1 -65.78 -19.07 27.54
N LYS A 2 -66.58 -18.05 27.19
CA LYS A 2 -66.15 -16.99 26.25
C LYS A 2 -65.40 -15.82 26.91
N CYS A 3 -65.63 -15.56 28.21
CA CYS A 3 -64.92 -14.51 28.95
C CYS A 3 -63.47 -14.87 29.31
N LEU A 4 -63.16 -16.16 29.47
CA LEU A 4 -61.79 -16.62 29.80
C LEU A 4 -60.85 -16.48 28.58
N VAL A 5 -61.37 -16.62 27.36
CA VAL A 5 -60.60 -16.42 26.12
C VAL A 5 -60.24 -14.94 25.94
N LEU A 6 -61.15 -14.02 26.30
CA LEU A 6 -60.88 -12.57 26.22
C LEU A 6 -59.81 -12.11 27.21
N LEU A 7 -59.79 -12.69 28.42
CA LEU A 7 -58.79 -12.40 29.45
C LEU A 7 -57.40 -12.93 29.08
N LEU A 8 -57.32 -14.09 28.41
CA LEU A 8 -56.07 -14.62 27.86
C LEU A 8 -55.53 -13.79 26.68
N CYS A 9 -56.40 -13.21 25.84
CA CYS A 9 -55.98 -12.32 24.76
C CYS A 9 -55.46 -10.96 25.29
N LEU A 10 -56.07 -10.41 26.34
CA LEU A 10 -55.60 -9.15 26.96
C LEU A 10 -54.27 -9.30 27.71
N ALA A 11 -54.00 -10.47 28.29
CA ALA A 11 -52.70 -10.76 28.91
C ALA A 11 -51.55 -10.85 27.91
N GLN A 12 -51.80 -11.24 26.65
CA GLN A 12 -50.77 -11.24 25.59
C GLN A 12 -50.49 -9.85 25.00
N LEU A 13 -51.42 -8.89 25.15
CA LEU A 13 -51.20 -7.50 24.75
C LEU A 13 -50.42 -6.68 25.78
N CYS A 14 -50.33 -7.15 27.03
CA CYS A 14 -49.49 -6.53 28.08
C CYS A 14 -48.02 -6.98 28.05
N GLY A 15 -47.68 -7.99 27.24
CA GLY A 15 -46.31 -8.50 27.08
C GLY A 15 -45.47 -7.78 26.02
N CYS A 16 -46.08 -6.89 25.21
CA CYS A 16 -45.35 -6.03 24.31
C CYS A 16 -44.87 -4.79 25.07
N HIS A 17 -43.96 -4.98 26.02
CA HIS A 17 -42.97 -3.95 26.25
C HIS A 17 -42.21 -3.84 24.93
N SER A 18 -42.51 -2.79 24.16
CA SER A 18 -41.54 -2.26 23.22
C SER A 18 -40.26 -2.12 24.02
N VAL A 19 -39.33 -3.06 23.88
CA VAL A 19 -37.93 -2.80 24.20
C VAL A 19 -37.69 -1.47 23.48
N PRO A 20 -37.35 -0.38 24.20
CA PRO A 20 -36.98 0.85 23.52
C PRO A 20 -35.98 0.39 22.47
N HIS A 21 -36.18 0.78 21.21
CA HIS A 21 -35.10 0.62 20.24
C HIS A 21 -33.90 1.23 20.97
N GLY A 22 -32.97 0.38 21.43
CA GLY A 22 -31.78 0.85 22.13
C GLY A 22 -31.19 1.92 21.22
N PRO A 23 -30.59 2.99 21.77
CA PRO A 23 -30.09 4.08 20.94
C PRO A 23 -29.37 3.42 19.77
N ILE A 24 -29.86 3.70 18.54
CA ILE A 24 -29.15 3.30 17.32
C ILE A 24 -27.71 3.66 17.65
N LEU A 25 -26.83 2.66 17.71
CA LEU A 25 -25.43 2.85 18.03
C LEU A 25 -24.87 3.69 16.90
N GLY A 26 -25.09 5.00 17.00
CA GLY A 26 -24.58 5.99 16.09
C GLY A 26 -23.07 5.93 16.20
N ASN A 27 -22.41 6.26 15.10
CA ASN A 27 -21.01 6.60 15.18
C ASN A 27 -20.82 7.81 16.12
N ARG A 28 -19.64 7.86 16.76
CA ARG A 28 -19.11 9.11 17.30
C ARG A 28 -18.20 9.73 16.24
N GLU A 29 -18.25 11.06 16.11
CA GLU A 29 -17.38 11.84 15.23
C GLU A 29 -16.46 12.69 16.14
N PRO A 30 -15.34 12.12 16.64
CA PRO A 30 -14.39 12.89 17.43
C PRO A 30 -13.69 13.95 16.57
N ALA A 31 -12.95 14.85 17.21
CA ALA A 31 -12.04 15.74 16.46
C ALA A 31 -10.96 14.89 15.76
N CYS A 32 -10.59 15.26 14.54
CA CYS A 32 -9.54 14.56 13.80
C CYS A 32 -8.18 14.61 14.54
N ASP A 33 -7.90 15.67 15.30
CA ASP A 33 -6.70 15.81 16.14
C ASP A 33 -6.87 15.26 17.58
N ASP A 34 -7.93 14.50 17.85
CA ASP A 34 -8.08 13.81 19.13
C ASP A 34 -6.94 12.79 19.35
N PRO A 35 -6.36 12.68 20.57
CA PRO A 35 -5.22 11.80 20.82
C PRO A 35 -5.45 10.32 20.46
N GLU A 36 -6.67 9.80 20.58
CA GLU A 36 -7.00 8.42 20.24
C GLU A 36 -7.15 8.24 18.73
N THR A 37 -7.76 9.20 18.04
CA THR A 37 -7.79 9.26 16.57
C THR A 37 -6.39 9.30 15.99
N GLU A 38 -5.50 10.10 16.56
CA GLU A 38 -4.08 10.18 16.19
C GLU A 38 -3.37 8.83 16.36
N GLN A 39 -3.62 8.10 17.44
CA GLN A 39 -3.06 6.75 17.64
C GLN A 39 -3.57 5.75 16.59
N ALA A 40 -4.86 5.81 16.24
CA ALA A 40 -5.43 4.97 15.20
C ALA A 40 -4.81 5.29 13.81
N ALA A 41 -4.62 6.58 13.49
CA ALA A 41 -3.98 7.01 12.25
C ALA A 41 -2.50 6.58 12.18
N LEU A 42 -1.75 6.65 13.29
CA LEU A 42 -0.39 6.15 13.36
C LEU A 42 -0.32 4.63 13.15
N ALA A 43 -1.26 3.86 13.73
CA ALA A 43 -1.35 2.43 13.49
C ALA A 43 -1.67 2.10 12.01
N ALA A 44 -2.47 2.94 11.34
CA ALA A 44 -2.72 2.83 9.91
C ALA A 44 -1.45 3.09 9.07
N VAL A 45 -0.67 4.13 9.40
CA VAL A 45 0.60 4.41 8.71
C VAL A 45 1.65 3.32 8.96
N ASP A 46 1.72 2.77 10.17
CA ASP A 46 2.58 1.63 10.46
C ASP A 46 2.18 0.40 9.62
N TYR A 47 0.86 0.19 9.44
CA TYR A 47 0.36 -0.86 8.56
C TYR A 47 0.77 -0.65 7.11
N ILE A 48 0.66 0.57 6.56
CA ILE A 48 1.13 0.91 5.20
C ILE A 48 2.59 0.47 5.06
N ASN A 49 3.46 1.00 5.91
CA ASN A 49 4.90 0.82 5.78
C ASN A 49 5.36 -0.62 6.01
N LYS A 50 4.59 -1.42 6.75
CA LYS A 50 4.87 -2.84 6.97
C LYS A 50 4.46 -3.72 5.78
N HIS A 51 3.46 -3.31 5.00
CA HIS A 51 2.88 -4.12 3.93
C HIS A 51 3.18 -3.58 2.53
N LEU A 52 3.87 -2.45 2.42
CA LEU A 52 4.23 -1.86 1.14
C LEU A 52 5.39 -2.65 0.48
N PRO A 53 5.19 -3.23 -0.72
CA PRO A 53 6.20 -4.09 -1.35
C PRO A 53 7.30 -3.32 -2.09
N HIS A 54 7.03 -2.09 -2.52
CA HIS A 54 7.86 -1.30 -3.44
C HIS A 54 7.85 0.18 -3.05
N GLY A 55 8.84 0.94 -3.51
CA GLY A 55 8.87 2.39 -3.32
C GLY A 55 9.30 2.83 -1.91
N PHE A 56 8.73 3.94 -1.44
CA PHE A 56 9.20 4.64 -0.25
C PHE A 56 8.20 4.55 0.89
N LYS A 57 8.70 4.72 2.12
CA LYS A 57 7.83 4.79 3.29
C LYS A 57 6.97 6.04 3.23
N HIS A 58 5.74 5.94 3.72
CA HIS A 58 4.79 7.03 3.84
C HIS A 58 4.67 7.52 5.28
N ILE A 59 4.43 8.81 5.48
CA ILE A 59 4.19 9.42 6.79
C ILE A 59 2.82 10.12 6.81
N LEU A 60 2.17 10.17 7.97
CA LEU A 60 0.92 10.91 8.16
C LEU A 60 1.13 12.41 7.89
N ASN A 61 0.31 13.01 7.03
CA ASN A 61 0.25 14.46 6.84
C ASN A 61 -0.97 15.06 7.51
N GLN A 62 -2.15 14.54 7.22
CA GLN A 62 -3.43 15.04 7.70
C GLN A 62 -4.42 13.89 7.97
N ILE A 63 -5.37 14.13 8.86
CA ILE A 63 -6.53 13.26 9.08
C ILE A 63 -7.74 14.07 8.61
N ASP A 64 -8.41 13.62 7.56
CA ASP A 64 -9.44 14.39 6.87
C ASP A 64 -10.82 14.12 7.42
N SER A 65 -11.06 12.87 7.80
CA SER A 65 -12.30 12.46 8.45
C SER A 65 -12.09 11.30 9.40
N VAL A 66 -12.93 11.24 10.44
CA VAL A 66 -12.99 10.12 11.37
C VAL A 66 -14.43 9.84 11.78
N LYS A 67 -14.83 8.58 11.74
CA LYS A 67 -16.04 8.05 12.38
C LYS A 67 -15.66 6.85 13.22
N VAL A 68 -16.15 6.79 14.45
CA VAL A 68 -15.87 5.64 15.32
C VAL A 68 -17.17 4.90 15.60
N TRP A 69 -17.17 3.64 15.21
CA TRP A 69 -18.29 2.73 15.32
C TRP A 69 -18.07 1.75 16.47
N PRO A 70 -19.02 1.61 17.41
CA PRO A 70 -18.91 0.59 18.45
C PRO A 70 -19.00 -0.82 17.83
N ARG A 71 -18.08 -1.70 18.19
CA ARG A 71 -18.04 -3.10 17.75
C ARG A 71 -18.53 -4.01 18.88
N ARG A 72 -19.40 -4.96 18.54
CA ARG A 72 -19.88 -5.99 19.49
C ARG A 72 -18.95 -7.20 19.49
N PRO A 73 -18.77 -7.89 20.64
CA PRO A 73 -19.30 -7.58 21.97
C PRO A 73 -18.55 -6.44 22.68
N THR A 74 -17.30 -6.18 22.29
CA THR A 74 -16.42 -5.14 22.82
C THR A 74 -15.52 -4.59 21.70
N GLY A 75 -15.10 -3.34 21.84
CA GLY A 75 -14.20 -2.68 20.89
C GLY A 75 -14.88 -1.61 20.06
N GLU A 76 -14.09 -0.95 19.23
CA GLU A 76 -14.52 0.17 18.39
C GLU A 76 -13.76 0.12 17.05
N VAL A 77 -14.40 0.54 15.96
CA VAL A 77 -13.81 0.61 14.63
C VAL A 77 -13.73 2.07 14.21
N PHE A 78 -12.53 2.55 13.96
CA PHE A 78 -12.23 3.87 13.41
C PHE A 78 -12.24 3.75 11.89
N ASP A 79 -13.21 4.39 11.27
CA ASP A 79 -13.31 4.65 9.84
C ASP A 79 -12.59 5.99 9.60
N LEU A 80 -11.40 5.93 9.00
CA LEU A 80 -10.45 7.04 8.86
C LEU A 80 -10.17 7.33 7.40
N GLU A 81 -10.12 8.61 7.06
CA GLU A 81 -9.56 9.13 5.82
C GLU A 81 -8.30 9.92 6.21
N ILE A 82 -7.14 9.53 5.68
CA ILE A 82 -5.86 10.15 5.98
C ILE A 82 -5.08 10.47 4.72
N ASP A 83 -4.51 11.67 4.68
CA ASP A 83 -3.47 12.05 3.74
C ASP A 83 -2.10 11.64 4.27
N THR A 84 -1.29 11.05 3.38
CA THR A 84 0.09 10.65 3.64
C THR A 84 1.04 11.26 2.63
N LEU A 85 2.32 11.38 3.00
CA LEU A 85 3.38 11.86 2.13
C LEU A 85 4.50 10.85 2.01
N GLU A 86 5.01 10.69 0.79
CA GLU A 86 6.20 9.90 0.49
C GLU A 86 7.45 10.49 1.17
N THR A 87 8.24 9.62 1.77
CA THR A 87 9.51 9.98 2.41
C THR A 87 10.72 9.69 1.53
N THR A 88 11.89 10.04 2.01
CA THR A 88 13.19 9.75 1.37
C THR A 88 13.71 8.33 1.64
N CYS A 89 13.07 7.58 2.55
CA CYS A 89 13.46 6.22 2.90
C CYS A 89 12.73 5.20 2.03
N HIS A 90 13.48 4.32 1.36
CA HIS A 90 12.90 3.16 0.69
C HIS A 90 12.27 2.20 1.70
N VAL A 91 11.27 1.40 1.31
CA VAL A 91 10.62 0.42 2.21
C VAL A 91 11.59 -0.62 2.79
N LEU A 92 12.63 -0.95 2.02
CA LEU A 92 13.71 -1.87 2.44
C LEU A 92 14.76 -1.21 3.37
N ASP A 93 14.71 0.12 3.55
CA ASP A 93 15.61 0.83 4.45
C ASP A 93 15.21 0.55 5.92
N PRO A 94 16.12 0.05 6.79
CA PRO A 94 15.80 -0.23 8.18
C PRO A 94 15.59 1.03 9.04
N THR A 95 15.87 2.22 8.51
CA THR A 95 15.71 3.50 9.23
C THR A 95 14.28 3.64 9.74
N PRO A 96 14.07 3.91 11.05
CA PRO A 96 12.74 4.14 11.61
C PRO A 96 12.04 5.31 10.91
N LEU A 97 10.72 5.21 10.72
CA LEU A 97 9.93 6.21 9.99
C LEU A 97 10.12 7.64 10.51
N ALA A 98 10.24 7.81 11.83
CA ALA A 98 10.46 9.11 12.47
C ALA A 98 11.76 9.82 12.02
N ASN A 99 12.73 9.08 11.47
CA ASN A 99 13.99 9.61 10.98
C ASN A 99 14.02 9.74 9.44
N CYS A 100 12.91 9.48 8.76
CA CYS A 100 12.78 9.58 7.32
C CYS A 100 12.23 10.96 6.95
N SER A 101 13.05 11.76 6.25
CA SER A 101 12.63 13.10 5.80
C SER A 101 11.56 12.99 4.72
N VAL A 102 10.58 13.89 4.77
CA VAL A 102 9.50 14.01 3.78
C VAL A 102 9.99 14.68 2.50
N ARG A 103 9.56 14.16 1.34
CA ARG A 103 9.82 14.80 0.05
C ARG A 103 9.09 16.13 -0.03
N GLN A 104 9.81 17.15 -0.47
CA GLN A 104 9.24 18.49 -0.61
C GLN A 104 8.48 18.60 -1.94
N LEU A 105 7.50 19.51 -2.01
CA LEU A 105 6.77 19.83 -3.25
C LEU A 105 7.71 20.08 -4.45
N LYS A 106 8.83 20.78 -4.25
CA LYS A 106 9.82 21.05 -5.31
C LYS A 106 10.52 19.79 -5.86
N GLU A 107 10.44 18.68 -5.13
CA GLU A 107 10.96 17.38 -5.56
C GLU A 107 9.89 16.57 -6.30
N HIS A 108 8.69 17.13 -6.54
CA HIS A 108 7.49 16.46 -7.09
C HIS A 108 7.03 15.36 -6.14
N ALA A 109 6.62 15.75 -4.93
CA ALA A 109 6.31 14.83 -3.85
C ALA A 109 5.15 13.91 -4.27
N VAL A 110 5.12 12.71 -3.69
CA VAL A 110 4.03 11.75 -3.91
C VAL A 110 3.17 11.75 -2.67
N GLU A 111 1.89 11.92 -2.90
CA GLU A 111 0.87 12.02 -1.87
C GLU A 111 0.01 10.75 -1.93
N GLY A 112 -0.45 10.29 -0.77
CA GLY A 112 -1.32 9.14 -0.66
C GLY A 112 -2.61 9.51 0.06
N ASP A 113 -3.73 9.31 -0.60
CA ASP A 113 -5.09 9.44 -0.05
C ASP A 113 -5.57 8.04 0.35
N CYS A 114 -5.89 7.85 1.64
CA CYS A 114 -6.14 6.54 2.21
C CYS A 114 -7.39 6.45 3.08
N ASP A 115 -8.25 5.47 2.78
CA ASP A 115 -9.35 4.99 3.60
C ASP A 115 -8.92 3.79 4.47
N PHE A 116 -9.13 3.86 5.79
CA PHE A 116 -8.83 2.78 6.73
C PHE A 116 -10.01 2.43 7.63
N ASN A 117 -10.17 1.13 7.92
CA ASN A 117 -10.90 0.68 9.09
C ASN A 117 -9.90 0.13 10.12
N VAL A 118 -9.80 0.78 11.28
CA VAL A 118 -8.88 0.38 12.37
C VAL A 118 -9.69 -0.09 13.57
N LEU A 119 -9.55 -1.36 13.95
CA LEU A 119 -10.13 -1.91 15.16
C LEU A 119 -9.30 -1.54 16.37
N LYS A 120 -9.92 -0.88 17.34
CA LYS A 120 -9.44 -0.80 18.71
C LYS A 120 -10.09 -1.90 19.56
N GLN A 121 -9.28 -2.80 20.09
CA GLN A 121 -9.74 -3.85 21.01
C GLN A 121 -8.72 -4.03 22.14
N ASP A 122 -9.20 -4.08 23.39
CA ASP A 122 -8.36 -4.27 24.58
C ASP A 122 -7.21 -3.24 24.71
N GLY A 123 -7.39 -2.05 24.12
CA GLY A 123 -6.40 -0.97 24.09
C GLY A 123 -5.39 -1.05 22.94
N GLU A 124 -5.44 -2.08 22.09
CA GLU A 124 -4.58 -2.26 20.93
C GLU A 124 -5.30 -1.88 19.62
N PHE A 125 -4.56 -1.36 18.65
CA PHE A 125 -5.06 -1.00 17.33
C PHE A 125 -4.61 -2.00 16.28
N SER A 126 -5.53 -2.46 15.44
CA SER A 126 -5.25 -3.35 14.31
C SER A 126 -6.04 -2.94 13.07
N VAL A 127 -5.41 -2.97 11.91
CA VAL A 127 -6.07 -2.59 10.65
C VAL A 127 -6.94 -3.73 10.13
N LEU A 128 -8.23 -3.46 9.93
CA LEU A 128 -9.22 -4.37 9.35
C LEU A 128 -9.31 -4.24 7.82
N SER A 129 -9.12 -3.03 7.30
CA SER A 129 -9.07 -2.79 5.86
C SER A 129 -8.26 -1.54 5.57
N ALA A 130 -7.62 -1.52 4.40
CA ALA A 130 -6.85 -0.41 3.89
C ALA A 130 -7.14 -0.27 2.40
N LYS A 131 -7.49 0.93 1.96
CA LYS A 131 -7.56 1.31 0.55
C LYS A 131 -6.84 2.63 0.41
N CYS A 132 -5.78 2.64 -0.38
CA CYS A 132 -4.98 3.83 -0.60
C CYS A 132 -4.80 4.04 -2.09
N ASP A 133 -4.79 5.29 -2.51
CA ASP A 133 -4.46 5.76 -3.84
C ASP A 133 -3.29 6.74 -3.69
N SER A 134 -2.35 6.77 -4.63
CA SER A 134 -1.26 7.76 -4.55
C SER A 134 -0.94 8.39 -5.89
N SER A 135 -0.58 9.66 -5.86
CA SER A 135 -0.21 10.42 -7.05
C SER A 135 0.90 11.41 -6.72
N PRO A 136 1.81 11.67 -7.68
CA PRO A 136 2.68 12.82 -7.58
C PRO A 136 1.87 14.12 -7.67
N ASP A 137 2.42 15.17 -7.07
CA ASP A 137 1.93 16.55 -7.20
C ASP A 137 1.68 16.93 -8.67
N SER A 138 0.78 17.88 -8.92
CA SER A 138 0.59 18.37 -10.27
C SER A 138 1.84 19.07 -10.80
N ALA A 139 2.11 18.92 -12.09
CA ALA A 139 3.21 19.63 -12.75
C ALA A 139 3.07 21.15 -12.58
N GLU A 140 1.83 21.64 -12.57
CA GLU A 140 1.47 23.03 -12.40
C GLU A 140 1.87 23.56 -11.02
N ASP A 141 1.60 22.81 -9.95
CA ASP A 141 1.92 23.22 -8.58
C ASP A 141 3.42 23.18 -8.32
N VAL A 142 4.12 22.15 -8.81
CA VAL A 142 5.58 22.10 -8.76
C VAL A 142 6.20 23.29 -9.48
N HIS A 143 5.79 23.58 -10.72
CA HIS A 143 6.38 24.68 -11.50
C HIS A 143 5.96 26.07 -11.00
N LYS A 144 4.80 26.19 -10.35
CA LYS A 144 4.39 27.42 -9.67
C LYS A 144 5.30 27.74 -8.49
N MET A 145 5.74 26.72 -7.76
CA MET A 145 6.69 26.84 -6.66
C MET A 145 8.14 26.97 -7.16
N CYS A 146 8.50 26.20 -8.18
CA CYS A 146 9.83 26.08 -8.74
C CYS A 146 9.77 25.83 -10.25
N PRO A 147 9.84 26.89 -11.09
CA PRO A 147 9.69 26.78 -12.55
C PRO A 147 10.70 25.85 -13.24
N ASP A 148 11.86 25.66 -12.61
CA ASP A 148 13.00 24.92 -13.14
C ASP A 148 13.16 23.52 -12.53
N CYS A 149 12.28 23.13 -11.60
CA CYS A 149 12.39 21.84 -10.92
C CYS A 149 11.96 20.68 -11.84
N PRO A 150 12.74 19.58 -11.88
CA PRO A 150 12.39 18.45 -12.72
C PRO A 150 11.20 17.68 -12.16
N LEU A 151 10.33 17.22 -13.06
CA LEU A 151 9.24 16.30 -12.73
C LEU A 151 9.73 14.84 -12.75
N LEU A 152 8.92 13.97 -12.18
CA LEU A 152 9.14 12.52 -12.20
C LEU A 152 9.07 12.01 -13.64
N ALA A 153 10.07 11.22 -14.00
CA ALA A 153 10.14 10.56 -15.28
C ALA A 153 9.55 9.14 -15.18
N PRO A 154 8.99 8.60 -16.29
CA PRO A 154 8.58 7.20 -16.33
C PRO A 154 9.76 6.28 -16.01
N LEU A 155 9.53 5.29 -15.14
CA LEU A 155 10.60 4.40 -14.65
C LEU A 155 11.21 3.52 -15.76
N ASN A 156 10.50 3.35 -16.88
CA ASN A 156 10.95 2.60 -18.05
C ASN A 156 11.45 3.47 -19.21
N ASP A 157 11.57 4.79 -19.03
CA ASP A 157 12.21 5.65 -20.03
C ASP A 157 13.62 5.11 -20.30
N SER A 158 14.00 4.98 -21.58
CA SER A 158 15.27 4.35 -21.94
C SER A 158 16.48 5.07 -21.34
N ARG A 159 16.40 6.39 -21.13
CA ARG A 159 17.45 7.17 -20.48
C ARG A 159 17.53 6.88 -18.98
N VAL A 160 16.39 6.63 -18.34
CA VAL A 160 16.31 6.21 -16.93
C VAL A 160 16.90 4.83 -16.75
N VAL A 161 16.51 3.87 -17.61
CA VAL A 161 17.06 2.50 -17.58
C VAL A 161 18.56 2.53 -17.80
N HIS A 162 19.05 3.25 -18.81
CA HIS A 162 20.49 3.43 -19.05
C HIS A 162 21.21 4.05 -17.85
N ALA A 163 20.63 5.10 -17.24
CA ALA A 163 21.24 5.75 -16.08
C ALA A 163 21.37 4.81 -14.87
N VAL A 164 20.36 3.95 -14.62
CA VAL A 164 20.42 2.94 -13.57
C VAL A 164 21.46 1.87 -13.88
N GLU A 165 21.50 1.36 -15.12
CA GLU A 165 22.50 0.37 -15.54
C GLU A 165 23.92 0.91 -15.40
N ALA A 166 24.17 2.13 -15.88
CA ALA A 166 25.47 2.80 -15.78
C ALA A 166 25.87 3.05 -14.32
N ALA A 167 24.96 3.54 -13.48
CA ALA A 167 25.20 3.77 -12.06
C ALA A 167 25.49 2.46 -11.30
N LEU A 168 24.72 1.41 -11.57
CA LEU A 168 24.92 0.09 -10.95
C LEU A 168 26.26 -0.53 -11.37
N ALA A 169 26.62 -0.43 -12.66
CA ALA A 169 27.91 -0.89 -13.16
C ALA A 169 29.07 -0.12 -12.49
N ALA A 170 28.96 1.21 -12.39
CA ALA A 170 29.96 2.04 -11.72
C ALA A 170 30.12 1.67 -10.23
N PHE A 171 29.02 1.41 -9.53
CA PHE A 171 29.04 0.98 -8.13
C PHE A 171 29.71 -0.40 -7.96
N ASN A 172 29.34 -1.38 -8.78
CA ASN A 172 29.91 -2.73 -8.72
C ASN A 172 31.40 -2.73 -9.08
N ALA A 173 31.85 -1.92 -10.04
CA ALA A 173 33.25 -1.81 -10.42
C ALA A 173 34.17 -1.35 -9.28
N GLN A 174 33.63 -0.57 -8.32
CA GLN A 174 34.38 -0.08 -7.17
C GLN A 174 34.32 -1.03 -5.96
N LYS A 175 33.46 -2.06 -6.00
CA LYS A 175 33.27 -2.99 -4.88
C LYS A 175 34.24 -4.16 -4.95
N ASN A 176 34.81 -4.49 -3.80
CA ASN A 176 35.66 -5.68 -3.61
C ASN A 176 34.89 -6.89 -3.05
N GLY A 177 33.61 -6.72 -2.71
CA GLY A 177 32.77 -7.75 -2.08
C GLY A 177 31.76 -8.34 -3.04
N SER A 178 30.56 -8.63 -2.53
CA SER A 178 29.45 -9.14 -3.33
C SER A 178 29.10 -8.25 -4.52
N TYR A 179 28.73 -8.88 -5.63
CA TYR A 179 28.08 -8.22 -6.76
C TYR A 179 26.62 -7.90 -6.40
N PHE A 180 26.16 -6.71 -6.78
CA PHE A 180 24.79 -6.29 -6.54
C PHE A 180 23.96 -6.31 -7.83
N GLN A 181 22.74 -6.81 -7.73
CA GLN A 181 21.74 -6.76 -8.79
C GLN A 181 20.66 -5.72 -8.48
N LEU A 182 20.07 -5.15 -9.53
CA LEU A 182 18.91 -4.27 -9.44
C LEU A 182 17.70 -5.04 -8.88
N VAL A 183 17.04 -4.47 -7.88
CA VAL A 183 15.75 -4.94 -7.36
C VAL A 183 14.63 -4.18 -8.05
N GLU A 184 14.70 -2.85 -8.01
CA GLU A 184 13.72 -1.96 -8.62
C GLU A 184 14.30 -0.57 -8.88
N ILE A 185 13.71 0.14 -9.85
CA ILE A 185 13.90 1.58 -10.04
C ILE A 185 12.79 2.27 -9.26
N SER A 186 13.13 2.99 -8.20
CA SER A 186 12.14 3.56 -7.27
C SER A 186 11.75 5.00 -7.65
N ARG A 187 12.69 5.78 -8.19
CA ARG A 187 12.44 7.17 -8.59
C ARG A 187 13.35 7.59 -9.73
N ALA A 188 12.85 8.43 -10.64
CA ALA A 188 13.68 8.99 -11.70
C ALA A 188 13.24 10.40 -12.08
N GLN A 189 14.21 11.24 -12.46
CA GLN A 189 13.99 12.59 -12.94
C GLN A 189 14.93 12.88 -14.11
N LEU A 190 14.38 13.46 -15.17
CA LEU A 190 15.15 14.03 -16.26
C LEU A 190 15.41 15.48 -15.88
N VAL A 191 16.68 15.91 -15.89
CA VAL A 191 17.10 17.24 -15.44
C VAL A 191 17.67 18.01 -16.63
N PRO A 192 16.82 18.74 -17.40
CA PRO A 192 17.23 19.36 -18.66
C PRO A 192 18.33 20.40 -18.48
N LEU A 193 18.28 21.18 -17.40
CA LEU A 193 19.24 22.27 -17.13
C LEU A 193 20.69 21.78 -17.04
N SER A 194 20.88 20.58 -16.48
CA SER A 194 22.21 19.96 -16.38
C SER A 194 22.44 18.88 -17.44
N ALA A 195 21.51 18.68 -18.39
CA ALA A 195 21.52 17.54 -19.32
C ALA A 195 21.83 16.21 -18.60
N SER A 196 21.15 15.97 -17.47
CA SER A 196 21.42 14.81 -16.62
C SER A 196 20.15 14.02 -16.31
N VAL A 197 20.34 12.78 -15.90
CA VAL A 197 19.29 11.88 -15.43
C VAL A 197 19.62 11.49 -13.99
N SER A 198 18.73 11.83 -13.06
CA SER A 198 18.81 11.45 -11.66
C SER A 198 17.94 10.23 -11.42
N VAL A 199 18.49 9.21 -10.74
CA VAL A 199 17.81 7.94 -10.48
C VAL A 199 18.01 7.51 -9.03
N GLU A 200 16.98 6.95 -8.44
CA GLU A 200 17.05 6.26 -7.15
C GLU A 200 16.53 4.83 -7.32
N PHE A 201 17.28 3.85 -6.84
CA PHE A 201 17.00 2.44 -7.11
C PHE A 201 17.48 1.53 -5.98
N ALA A 202 16.75 0.44 -5.75
CA ALA A 202 17.08 -0.57 -4.76
C ALA A 202 17.94 -1.68 -5.39
N VAL A 203 18.87 -2.22 -4.61
CA VAL A 203 19.78 -3.29 -5.02
C VAL A 203 19.81 -4.41 -3.98
N ALA A 204 20.21 -5.60 -4.40
CA ALA A 204 20.40 -6.75 -3.51
C ALA A 204 21.74 -7.45 -3.80
N ALA A 205 22.42 -7.88 -2.74
CA ALA A 205 23.66 -8.62 -2.85
C ALA A 205 23.44 -10.04 -3.41
N THR A 206 24.43 -10.51 -4.16
CA THR A 206 24.47 -11.86 -4.74
C THR A 206 25.61 -12.70 -4.16
N ASP A 207 25.61 -13.99 -4.51
CA ASP A 207 26.65 -14.98 -4.20
C ASP A 207 27.96 -14.76 -5.00
N CYS A 208 27.95 -13.90 -6.01
CA CYS A 208 29.13 -13.57 -6.80
C CYS A 208 30.01 -12.50 -6.14
N VAL A 209 31.32 -12.54 -6.42
CA VAL A 209 32.26 -11.45 -6.11
C VAL A 209 32.29 -10.47 -7.29
N ALA A 210 32.06 -9.18 -7.03
CA ALA A 210 31.86 -8.16 -8.06
C ALA A 210 32.98 -8.10 -9.12
N LYS A 211 34.23 -8.29 -8.71
CA LYS A 211 35.41 -8.26 -9.60
C LYS A 211 35.57 -9.49 -10.50
N GLU A 212 34.88 -10.58 -10.18
CA GLU A 212 35.00 -11.87 -10.87
C GLU A 212 33.80 -12.12 -11.81
N VAL A 213 32.80 -11.23 -11.79
CA VAL A 213 31.61 -11.36 -12.63
C VAL A 213 31.94 -11.05 -14.08
N VAL A 214 31.87 -12.08 -14.92
CA VAL A 214 31.89 -11.96 -16.39
C VAL A 214 30.46 -11.95 -16.96
N ASP A 215 29.56 -12.69 -16.32
CA ASP A 215 28.16 -12.82 -16.73
C ASP A 215 27.24 -12.67 -15.48
N PRO A 216 26.61 -11.49 -15.29
CA PRO A 216 25.74 -11.22 -14.15
C PRO A 216 24.56 -12.17 -14.02
N ALA A 217 24.14 -12.84 -15.11
CA ALA A 217 23.00 -13.76 -15.11
C ALA A 217 23.27 -15.05 -14.33
N LYS A 218 24.54 -15.34 -14.00
CA LYS A 218 24.94 -16.51 -13.20
C LYS A 218 24.95 -16.26 -11.69
N CYS A 219 24.75 -15.01 -11.27
CA CYS A 219 24.77 -14.61 -9.87
C CYS A 219 23.37 -14.75 -9.27
N ASN A 220 23.28 -15.47 -8.16
CA ASN A 220 22.02 -15.68 -7.44
C ASN A 220 21.94 -14.73 -6.26
N LEU A 221 20.72 -14.27 -5.95
CA LEU A 221 20.46 -13.50 -4.75
C LEU A 221 20.81 -14.32 -3.50
N LEU A 222 21.44 -13.68 -2.51
CA LEU A 222 21.74 -14.32 -1.23
C LEU A 222 20.44 -14.76 -0.53
N ALA A 223 20.50 -15.91 0.16
CA ALA A 223 19.39 -16.42 0.95
C ALA A 223 19.01 -15.43 2.07
N GLU A 224 20.02 -14.91 2.77
CA GLU A 224 19.88 -13.74 3.62
C GLU A 224 20.02 -12.50 2.75
N LYS A 225 18.88 -11.94 2.34
CA LYS A 225 18.85 -10.81 1.41
C LYS A 225 19.45 -9.56 2.07
N GLN A 226 20.69 -9.25 1.69
CA GLN A 226 21.32 -7.98 2.01
C GLN A 226 20.94 -6.95 0.94
N TYR A 227 20.07 -6.02 1.31
CA TYR A 227 19.61 -4.95 0.44
C TYR A 227 20.49 -3.71 0.52
N GLY A 228 20.39 -2.86 -0.48
CA GLY A 228 20.94 -1.52 -0.47
C GLY A 228 20.09 -0.57 -1.30
N PHE A 229 20.36 0.72 -1.17
CA PHE A 229 19.68 1.76 -1.91
C PHE A 229 20.70 2.74 -2.49
N CYS A 230 20.54 3.06 -3.77
CA CYS A 230 21.48 3.84 -4.54
C CYS A 230 20.82 5.11 -5.09
N LYS A 231 21.60 6.20 -5.10
CA LYS A 231 21.27 7.43 -5.82
C LYS A 231 22.34 7.65 -6.88
N GLY A 232 21.90 7.72 -8.13
CA GLY A 232 22.75 7.88 -9.31
C GLY A 232 22.43 9.17 -10.06
N THR A 233 23.44 9.74 -10.70
CA THR A 233 23.26 10.82 -11.66
C THR A 233 24.17 10.56 -12.85
N VAL A 234 23.58 10.53 -14.05
CA VAL A 234 24.32 10.43 -15.32
C VAL A 234 24.20 11.75 -16.06
N THR A 235 25.33 12.38 -16.34
CA THR A 235 25.41 13.71 -16.97
C THR A 235 26.07 13.62 -18.33
N GLU A 236 25.44 14.19 -19.35
CA GLU A 236 26.02 14.26 -20.69
C GLU A 236 27.16 15.30 -20.75
N LYS A 237 28.31 14.93 -21.32
CA LYS A 237 29.47 15.83 -21.45
C LYS A 237 29.39 16.61 -22.76
N VAL A 238 29.67 17.91 -22.71
CA VAL A 238 29.71 18.81 -23.88
C VAL A 238 30.73 18.33 -24.95
N ALA A 239 31.83 17.71 -24.52
CA ALA A 239 32.87 17.18 -25.40
C ALA A 239 32.57 15.75 -25.93
N GLY A 240 31.39 15.21 -25.64
CA GLY A 240 31.02 13.82 -25.92
C GLY A 240 31.30 12.87 -24.76
N GLY A 241 30.46 11.85 -24.61
CA GLY A 241 30.49 10.88 -23.51
C GLY A 241 29.65 11.31 -22.32
N GLU A 242 29.73 10.54 -21.24
CA GLU A 242 28.94 10.74 -20.03
C GLU A 242 29.80 10.74 -18.76
N ASP A 243 29.28 11.35 -17.70
CA ASP A 243 29.79 11.24 -16.34
C ASP A 243 28.78 10.51 -15.46
N VAL A 244 29.24 9.57 -14.65
CA VAL A 244 28.39 8.78 -13.76
C VAL A 244 28.82 9.01 -12.32
N ALA A 245 27.93 9.61 -11.54
CA ALA A 245 28.07 9.73 -10.09
C ALA A 245 27.07 8.77 -9.41
N VAL A 246 27.54 7.96 -8.46
CA VAL A 246 26.68 7.02 -7.74
C VAL A 246 27.09 6.94 -6.28
N ALA A 247 26.09 6.98 -5.39
CA ALA A 247 26.25 6.75 -3.96
C ALA A 247 25.23 5.71 -3.51
N CYS A 248 25.70 4.64 -2.88
CA CYS A 248 24.84 3.56 -2.40
C CYS A 248 25.07 3.29 -0.91
N THR A 249 23.97 3.10 -0.18
CA THR A 249 23.96 2.65 1.20
C THR A 249 23.53 1.19 1.21
N VAL A 250 24.41 0.30 1.66
CA VAL A 250 24.07 -1.13 1.86
C VAL A 250 23.58 -1.29 3.30
N PHE A 251 22.41 -1.90 3.46
CA PHE A 251 21.80 -2.11 4.76
C PHE A 251 22.45 -3.31 5.46
N GLN A 252 22.64 -3.19 6.77
CA GLN A 252 23.11 -4.30 7.60
C GLN A 252 22.00 -5.35 7.67
N THR A 253 22.33 -6.62 7.51
CA THR A 253 21.38 -7.69 7.82
C THR A 253 21.11 -7.64 9.32
N GLN A 254 19.85 -7.50 9.73
CA GLN A 254 19.52 -7.67 11.14
C GLN A 254 19.88 -9.10 11.53
N PRO A 255 20.68 -9.31 12.59
CA PRO A 255 20.89 -10.65 13.11
C PRO A 255 19.51 -11.22 13.48
N VAL A 256 19.14 -12.35 12.88
CA VAL A 256 18.03 -13.14 13.40
C VAL A 256 18.47 -13.58 14.79
N LEU A 257 17.99 -12.90 15.84
CA LEU A 257 18.10 -13.42 17.19
C LEU A 257 17.46 -14.81 17.17
N PRO A 258 18.21 -15.87 17.55
CA PRO A 258 17.62 -17.20 17.69
C PRO A 258 16.45 -17.07 18.65
N GLN A 259 15.24 -17.35 18.17
CA GLN A 259 14.11 -17.56 19.08
C GLN A 259 14.53 -18.65 20.07
N PRO A 260 14.30 -18.47 21.38
CA PRO A 260 14.58 -19.53 22.35
C PRO A 260 13.74 -20.75 21.96
N GLN A 261 14.42 -21.76 21.43
CA GLN A 261 13.83 -23.05 21.18
C GLN A 261 13.47 -23.64 22.56
N PRO A 262 12.21 -24.07 22.79
CA PRO A 262 11.89 -24.74 24.04
C PRO A 262 12.67 -26.06 24.08
N ASP A 263 13.59 -26.15 25.02
CA ASP A 263 14.33 -27.36 25.32
C ASP A 263 13.36 -28.49 25.75
N GLY A 264 13.53 -29.64 25.11
CA GLY A 264 13.27 -30.94 25.74
C GLY A 264 12.00 -31.67 25.31
N ALA A 265 12.10 -32.49 24.26
CA ALA A 265 11.52 -33.83 24.29
C ALA A 265 12.34 -34.77 23.37
N GLU A 266 12.77 -35.88 23.98
CA GLU A 266 13.68 -36.90 23.47
C GLU A 266 13.38 -37.46 22.07
N ALA A 267 14.48 -37.86 21.42
CA ALA A 267 14.50 -38.69 20.24
C ALA A 267 13.92 -40.10 20.50
N GLY A 268 13.09 -40.56 19.57
CA GLY A 268 12.66 -41.96 19.42
C GLY A 268 12.43 -42.30 17.94
N PRO A 269 12.62 -43.57 17.51
CA PRO A 269 13.29 -43.85 16.24
C PRO A 269 12.39 -43.88 14.99
N LEU A 270 13.01 -43.55 13.86
CA LEU A 270 12.53 -43.79 12.50
C LEU A 270 12.10 -45.25 12.31
N THR A 271 10.86 -45.44 11.86
CA THR A 271 10.41 -46.71 11.26
C THR A 271 9.97 -46.43 9.82
N THR A 272 10.73 -46.97 8.88
CA THR A 272 10.44 -47.07 7.44
C THR A 272 9.35 -48.11 7.15
N ALA A 273 8.41 -47.80 6.27
CA ALA A 273 7.86 -48.75 5.30
C ALA A 273 7.19 -48.03 4.09
N PRO A 274 7.20 -48.63 2.88
CA PRO A 274 6.98 -47.93 1.60
C PRO A 274 5.57 -48.11 1.03
N GLY A 275 5.13 -47.19 0.17
CA GLY A 275 3.86 -47.29 -0.55
C GLY A 275 3.83 -46.45 -1.83
N SER A 276 3.77 -47.15 -2.96
CA SER A 276 3.86 -46.70 -4.35
C SER A 276 2.59 -46.01 -4.86
N ALA A 277 2.72 -44.96 -5.69
CA ALA A 277 1.78 -44.68 -6.78
C ALA A 277 2.37 -43.71 -7.83
N ARG A 278 2.37 -44.15 -9.09
CA ARG A 278 2.87 -43.50 -10.31
C ARG A 278 1.82 -42.51 -10.89
N PRO A 279 2.21 -41.51 -11.72
CA PRO A 279 1.32 -40.49 -12.27
C PRO A 279 0.52 -40.99 -13.48
N ALA A 280 -0.71 -40.49 -13.65
CA ALA A 280 -1.53 -40.69 -14.85
C ALA A 280 -1.44 -39.46 -15.79
N LEU A 281 -1.21 -39.74 -17.08
CA LEU A 281 -1.18 -38.79 -18.19
C LEU A 281 -2.58 -38.51 -18.77
N SER A 282 -2.82 -37.23 -19.12
CA SER A 282 -3.55 -36.55 -20.22
C SER A 282 -4.75 -37.20 -20.97
N PRO A 283 -5.64 -36.39 -21.61
CA PRO A 283 -5.41 -35.97 -23.01
C PRO A 283 -5.85 -34.53 -23.39
N ALA A 284 -5.46 -34.12 -24.60
CA ALA A 284 -5.48 -32.78 -25.19
C ALA A 284 -6.63 -32.52 -26.21
N GLY A 285 -6.84 -31.22 -26.54
CA GLY A 285 -7.44 -30.68 -27.79
C GLY A 285 -8.98 -30.49 -27.76
N GLN A 286 -9.65 -29.44 -28.27
CA GLN A 286 -9.47 -28.30 -29.22
C GLN A 286 -10.79 -27.43 -29.14
N PRO A 287 -11.06 -26.35 -29.94
CA PRO A 287 -10.25 -25.29 -30.55
C PRO A 287 -10.76 -23.85 -30.24
N ALA A 288 -10.08 -22.87 -30.83
CA ALA A 288 -10.12 -21.42 -30.64
C ALA A 288 -11.43 -20.68 -31.01
N ALA A 289 -11.68 -19.56 -30.31
CA ALA A 289 -12.53 -18.47 -30.78
C ALA A 289 -11.72 -17.16 -30.75
N SER A 290 -11.63 -16.52 -31.93
CA SER A 290 -10.90 -15.29 -32.18
C SER A 290 -11.63 -14.11 -31.54
N LEU A 291 -11.02 -13.45 -30.55
CA LEU A 291 -11.49 -12.17 -30.02
C LEU A 291 -10.57 -11.07 -30.53
N VAL A 292 -11.13 -10.26 -31.43
CA VAL A 292 -10.53 -9.02 -31.91
C VAL A 292 -10.45 -8.05 -30.74
N VAL A 293 -9.25 -7.88 -30.18
CA VAL A 293 -8.96 -6.86 -29.17
C VAL A 293 -8.73 -5.54 -29.90
N GLY A 294 -9.66 -4.59 -29.74
CA GLY A 294 -9.47 -3.21 -30.19
C GLY A 294 -8.25 -2.58 -29.52
N PRO A 295 -7.74 -1.43 -30.02
CA PRO A 295 -6.51 -0.84 -29.53
C PRO A 295 -6.64 -0.52 -28.04
N ARG A 296 -6.00 -1.36 -27.23
CA ARG A 296 -5.81 -1.12 -25.80
C ARG A 296 -4.93 0.12 -25.73
N ALA A 297 -5.46 1.22 -25.18
CA ALA A 297 -4.63 2.34 -24.80
C ALA A 297 -3.50 1.77 -23.95
N VAL A 298 -2.27 1.84 -24.47
CA VAL A 298 -1.09 1.41 -23.72
C VAL A 298 -1.03 2.39 -22.57
N ALA A 299 -1.31 1.90 -21.35
CA ALA A 299 -1.18 2.71 -20.15
C ALA A 299 0.21 3.33 -20.17
N ALA A 300 0.27 4.64 -19.93
CA ALA A 300 1.55 5.31 -19.78
C ALA A 300 2.34 4.56 -18.69
N PRO A 301 3.64 4.36 -18.88
CA PRO A 301 4.42 3.64 -17.90
C PRO A 301 4.42 4.37 -16.55
N PRO A 302 4.49 3.64 -15.42
CA PRO A 302 4.42 4.26 -14.12
C PRO A 302 5.61 5.21 -13.88
N THR A 303 5.33 6.39 -13.33
CA THR A 303 6.31 7.36 -12.83
C THR A 303 6.65 7.14 -11.35
N HIS A 304 5.79 6.41 -10.63
CA HIS A 304 5.93 6.02 -9.23
C HIS A 304 5.17 4.71 -8.97
N TYR A 305 5.37 4.13 -7.78
CA TYR A 305 4.61 2.98 -7.32
C TYR A 305 3.29 3.42 -6.68
N ASP A 306 2.18 3.18 -7.38
CA ASP A 306 0.85 3.57 -6.89
C ASP A 306 0.36 2.64 -5.77
N LEU A 307 -0.08 3.21 -4.64
CA LEU A 307 -0.68 2.51 -3.51
C LEU A 307 -1.99 1.79 -3.83
N ARG A 308 -2.66 2.10 -4.95
CA ARG A 308 -3.94 1.50 -5.40
C ARG A 308 -4.06 -0.01 -5.25
N HIS A 309 -2.95 -0.70 -5.46
CA HIS A 309 -2.92 -2.16 -5.48
C HIS A 309 -2.09 -2.77 -4.35
N ALA A 310 -1.54 -1.95 -3.44
CA ALA A 310 -0.65 -2.40 -2.38
C ALA A 310 -1.35 -3.30 -1.35
N PHE A 311 -2.66 -3.13 -1.11
CA PHE A 311 -3.38 -3.78 -0.01
C PHE A 311 -4.53 -4.71 -0.46
N SER A 312 -4.47 -5.21 -1.69
CA SER A 312 -5.47 -6.14 -2.25
C SER A 312 -5.45 -7.48 -1.50
N GLY A 313 -6.32 -7.65 -0.51
CA GLY A 313 -6.40 -8.89 0.29
C GLY A 313 -7.10 -8.74 1.64
N VAL A 314 -7.23 -7.50 2.14
CA VAL A 314 -8.01 -7.22 3.36
C VAL A 314 -9.48 -7.01 2.97
N ALA A 315 -10.19 -8.11 2.74
CA ALA A 315 -11.63 -8.08 2.50
C ALA A 315 -12.35 -7.66 3.79
N SER A 316 -13.30 -6.74 3.65
CA SER A 316 -14.19 -6.32 4.73
C SER A 316 -14.79 -7.57 5.39
N VAL A 317 -14.41 -7.85 6.65
CA VAL A 317 -15.05 -8.89 7.46
C VAL A 317 -16.37 -8.36 8.01
N GLU A 318 -17.27 -7.99 7.10
CA GLU A 318 -18.69 -7.92 7.39
C GLU A 318 -19.24 -9.33 7.18
N SER A 319 -19.40 -10.05 8.29
CA SER A 319 -20.09 -11.34 8.27
C SER A 319 -21.49 -11.13 7.70
N ALA A 320 -21.76 -11.87 6.62
CA ALA A 320 -23.05 -11.99 5.99
C ALA A 320 -24.14 -12.37 7.01
N SER A 321 -25.14 -11.50 7.15
CA SER A 321 -26.51 -11.93 7.42
C SER A 321 -27.38 -11.17 6.41
N GLY A 322 -27.80 -11.89 5.38
CA GLY A 322 -28.34 -11.31 4.16
C GLY A 322 -29.76 -10.76 4.30
N GLU A 323 -30.11 -9.88 3.37
CA GLU A 323 -31.31 -10.01 2.56
C GLU A 323 -31.01 -9.44 1.17
N ALA A 324 -31.15 -10.28 0.15
CA ALA A 324 -30.89 -9.95 -1.23
C ALA A 324 -32.02 -9.07 -1.78
N PHE A 325 -31.67 -7.91 -2.35
CA PHE A 325 -32.51 -7.27 -3.35
C PHE A 325 -31.70 -7.11 -4.64
N HIS A 326 -31.94 -8.06 -5.55
CA HIS A 326 -31.54 -7.94 -6.94
C HIS A 326 -32.29 -6.77 -7.58
N VAL A 327 -31.55 -5.76 -8.06
CA VAL A 327 -32.08 -4.80 -9.03
C VAL A 327 -31.36 -5.01 -10.35
N GLY A 328 -31.99 -5.79 -11.23
CA GLY A 328 -31.60 -5.92 -12.62
C GLY A 328 -31.80 -4.60 -13.37
N LYS A 329 -30.80 -4.19 -14.15
CA LYS A 329 -30.89 -3.09 -15.11
C LYS A 329 -31.66 -3.53 -16.36
N THR A 330 -32.63 -2.72 -16.80
CA THR A 330 -32.89 -2.23 -18.19
C THR A 330 -34.31 -1.63 -18.29
N PRO A 331 -34.67 -0.84 -19.32
CA PRO A 331 -34.17 0.49 -19.67
C PRO A 331 -35.27 1.59 -19.62
N LYS A 332 -34.83 2.86 -19.69
CA LYS A 332 -35.63 4.10 -19.65
C LYS A 332 -36.87 4.09 -20.57
N VAL A 333 -38.04 4.38 -19.99
CA VAL A 333 -39.15 5.10 -20.64
C VAL A 333 -39.68 6.14 -19.67
N ALA A 334 -39.83 7.37 -20.15
CA ALA A 334 -40.20 8.54 -19.38
C ALA A 334 -41.70 8.62 -19.13
N GLN A 335 -42.11 8.84 -17.87
CA GLN A 335 -43.35 9.56 -17.53
C GLN A 335 -43.24 10.17 -16.11
N PRO A 336 -43.89 11.32 -15.85
CA PRO A 336 -43.57 12.17 -14.69
C PRO A 336 -44.42 11.82 -13.46
N SER A 337 -43.82 11.76 -12.27
CA SER A 337 -44.55 11.62 -11.00
C SER A 337 -43.74 12.13 -9.80
N ILE A 338 -44.25 13.21 -9.19
CA ILE A 338 -44.27 13.65 -7.78
C ILE A 338 -43.04 13.34 -6.89
N PRO A 339 -42.45 14.35 -6.20
CA PRO A 339 -41.25 14.17 -5.39
C PRO A 339 -41.53 13.33 -4.13
N ALA A 340 -40.76 12.25 -3.96
CA ALA A 340 -40.62 11.53 -2.70
C ALA A 340 -39.57 12.25 -1.82
N PRO A 341 -39.72 12.23 -0.49
CA PRO A 341 -38.80 12.94 0.40
C PRO A 341 -37.44 12.22 0.42
N GLU A 342 -36.39 12.97 0.10
CA GLU A 342 -35.00 12.55 0.28
C GLU A 342 -34.73 12.30 1.77
N GLY A 343 -34.52 11.04 2.14
CA GLY A 343 -33.85 10.72 3.40
C GLY A 343 -32.40 11.21 3.31
N PRO A 344 -31.83 11.79 4.39
CA PRO A 344 -30.47 12.30 4.34
C PRO A 344 -29.50 11.12 4.14
N VAL A 345 -28.79 11.14 3.01
CA VAL A 345 -27.52 10.43 2.89
C VAL A 345 -26.63 10.96 4.03
N PRO A 346 -25.97 10.10 4.83
CA PRO A 346 -25.08 10.58 5.90
C PRO A 346 -23.97 11.42 5.29
N VAL A 347 -24.10 12.74 5.39
CA VAL A 347 -23.05 13.67 5.00
C VAL A 347 -21.93 13.50 6.02
N VAL A 348 -20.85 12.82 5.63
CA VAL A 348 -19.57 12.87 6.35
C VAL A 348 -19.23 14.36 6.48
N ARG A 349 -19.12 14.89 7.69
CA ARG A 349 -18.58 16.24 7.89
C ARG A 349 -17.06 16.11 7.89
N PRO A 350 -16.34 16.69 6.92
CA PRO A 350 -14.88 16.73 6.97
C PRO A 350 -14.46 17.46 8.25
N CYS A 351 -13.54 16.87 9.00
CA CYS A 351 -12.96 17.50 10.20
C CYS A 351 -11.47 17.79 10.03
N PRO A 352 -11.02 18.39 8.90
CA PRO A 352 -9.61 18.38 8.53
C PRO A 352 -8.72 18.75 9.72
N GLY A 353 -7.94 17.77 10.16
CA GLY A 353 -7.01 17.90 11.27
C GLY A 353 -5.84 18.80 10.90
N ARG A 354 -4.87 18.90 11.79
CA ARG A 354 -3.66 19.68 11.53
C ARG A 354 -2.88 19.10 10.34
N ILE A 355 -2.36 20.01 9.51
CA ILE A 355 -1.37 19.70 8.50
C ILE A 355 0.01 19.61 9.17
N ARG A 356 0.73 18.52 8.94
CA ARG A 356 2.05 18.28 9.56
C ARG A 356 3.22 18.81 8.74
N HIS A 357 3.13 18.78 7.40
CA HIS A 357 4.24 19.14 6.52
C HIS A 357 3.93 20.32 5.62
N PHE A 358 3.03 20.14 4.68
CA PHE A 358 2.54 21.20 3.81
C PHE A 358 1.12 20.90 3.36
N LYS A 359 0.43 21.98 2.99
CA LYS A 359 -0.90 21.85 2.42
C LYS A 359 -0.77 21.39 0.99
N ILE A 360 -1.53 20.36 0.69
CA ILE A 360 -1.77 19.80 -0.63
C ILE A 360 -2.60 20.80 -1.45
#